data_AF-Q472M4-F1
#
_entry.id   AF-Q472M4-F1
#
_cell.length_a   1.000
_cell.length_b   1.000
_cell.length_c   1.000
_cell.angle_alpha   90.00
_cell.angle_beta   90.00
_cell.angle_gamma   90.00
#
_symmetry.space_group_name_H-M   'P 1'
#
loop_
_entity.id
_entity.type
_entity.pdbx_description
1 polymer ?
#
loop_
_entity_poly.entity_id
_entity_poly.type
_entity_poly.pdbx_seq_one_letter_code
_entity_poly.pdbx_strand_id
1 'polypeptide(L)'
;MNPKPLEPNEPVLLALVDAVTAWQRALEQTLAASGLNYAKWLLLRAIRQNTFVRHEPLAGAMLIDAACSERLLSDLLRDGWIECADSNAAPHICAAAEGRLERVWQAVKALHSVSVSPFNSQERVALGTLLQRMKLTLSDHSERRSRSTTNEPAAALVCASRSSCTGTSRPACA
;
A
#
# COMPACT_ATOMS: atom_id res chain seq x y z
N MET A 1 1.06 -3.18 38.24
CA MET A 1 1.64 -2.45 37.10
C MET A 1 0.61 -1.45 36.62
N ASN A 2 0.90 -0.15 36.72
CA ASN A 2 -0.03 0.89 36.28
C ASN A 2 0.21 1.15 34.78
N PRO A 3 -0.77 0.99 33.89
CA PRO A 3 -0.58 1.28 32.48
C PRO A 3 -0.32 2.78 32.32
N LYS A 4 0.75 3.10 31.59
CA LYS A 4 1.10 4.47 31.23
C LYS A 4 -0.05 5.03 30.38
N PRO A 5 -0.58 6.24 30.68
CA PRO A 5 -1.65 6.82 29.89
C PRO A 5 -1.17 6.98 28.44
N LEU A 6 -1.89 6.35 27.52
CA LEU A 6 -1.64 6.46 26.09
C LEU A 6 -1.82 7.92 25.67
N GLU A 7 -1.03 8.37 24.69
CA GLU A 7 -1.25 9.68 24.08
C GLU A 7 -2.69 9.74 23.54
N PRO A 8 -3.42 10.85 23.64
CA PRO A 8 -4.86 10.90 23.38
C PRO A 8 -5.30 10.43 21.99
N ASN A 9 -4.38 10.39 21.02
CA ASN A 9 -4.62 9.92 19.65
C ASN A 9 -4.22 8.46 19.39
N GLU A 10 -3.41 7.87 20.27
CA GLU A 10 -2.86 6.51 20.15
C GLU A 10 -3.94 5.41 20.15
N PRO A 11 -5.02 5.50 20.96
CA PRO A 11 -6.09 4.49 20.95
C PRO A 11 -6.83 4.37 19.61
N VAL A 12 -7.02 5.49 18.91
CA VAL A 12 -7.75 5.51 17.63
C VAL A 12 -6.92 4.86 16.52
N LEU A 13 -5.63 5.19 16.45
CA LEU A 13 -4.72 4.59 15.50
C LEU A 13 -4.58 3.09 15.74
N LEU A 14 -4.46 2.67 17.00
CA LEU A 14 -4.36 1.25 17.35
C LEU A 14 -5.62 0.48 16.94
N ALA A 15 -6.81 1.01 17.28
CA ALA A 15 -8.08 0.39 16.90
C ALA A 15 -8.23 0.27 15.36
N LEU A 16 -7.76 1.27 14.61
CA LEU A 16 -7.77 1.22 13.15
C LEU A 16 -6.83 0.13 12.62
N VAL A 17 -5.59 0.06 13.14
CA VAL A 17 -4.62 -0.96 12.73
C VAL A 17 -5.13 -2.36 13.04
N ASP A 18 -5.72 -2.57 14.22
CA ASP A 18 -6.30 -3.85 14.63
C ASP A 18 -7.46 -4.25 13.71
N ALA A 19 -8.36 -3.32 13.40
CA ALA A 19 -9.48 -3.57 12.49
C ALA A 19 -9.01 -3.92 11.08
N VAL A 20 -8.02 -3.18 10.53
CA VAL A 20 -7.45 -3.45 9.20
C VAL A 20 -6.74 -4.81 9.19
N THR A 21 -5.99 -5.13 10.24
CA THR A 21 -5.27 -6.40 10.36
C THR A 21 -6.24 -7.58 10.44
N ALA A 22 -7.30 -7.47 11.23
CA ALA A 22 -8.35 -8.48 11.33
C ALA A 22 -9.05 -8.68 9.98
N TRP A 23 -9.37 -7.58 9.29
CA TRP A 23 -9.97 -7.63 7.96
C TRP A 23 -9.04 -8.28 6.93
N GLN A 24 -7.76 -7.92 6.91
CA GLN A 24 -6.79 -8.46 5.98
C GLN A 24 -6.58 -9.96 6.20
N ARG A 25 -6.54 -10.43 7.45
CA ARG A 25 -6.49 -11.86 7.78
C ARG A 25 -7.72 -12.61 7.26
N ALA A 26 -8.91 -12.05 7.44
CA ALA A 26 -10.16 -12.66 6.94
C ALA A 26 -10.18 -12.73 5.40
N LEU A 27 -9.65 -11.69 4.73
CA LEU A 27 -9.51 -11.68 3.28
C LEU A 27 -8.54 -12.76 2.79
N GLU A 28 -7.36 -12.87 3.42
CA GLU A 28 -6.36 -13.88 3.08
C GLU A 28 -6.93 -15.30 3.23
N GLN A 29 -7.64 -15.57 4.33
CA GLN A 29 -8.31 -16.86 4.54
C GLN A 29 -9.38 -17.15 3.47
N THR A 30 -10.16 -16.13 3.09
CA THR A 30 -11.19 -16.24 2.05
C THR A 30 -10.58 -16.59 0.70
N LEU A 31 -9.46 -15.95 0.33
CA LEU A 31 -8.76 -16.19 -0.92
C LEU A 31 -8.01 -17.52 -0.92
N ALA A 32 -7.40 -17.89 0.21
CA ALA A 32 -6.64 -19.12 0.37
C ALA A 32 -7.51 -20.37 0.15
N ALA A 33 -8.81 -20.31 0.47
CA ALA A 33 -9.76 -21.39 0.15
C ALA A 33 -9.85 -21.71 -1.36
N SER A 34 -9.42 -20.80 -2.23
CA SER A 34 -9.31 -20.99 -3.67
C SER A 34 -7.86 -21.05 -4.17
N GLY A 35 -6.86 -21.15 -3.28
CA GLY A 35 -5.44 -21.14 -3.66
C GLY A 35 -4.94 -19.77 -4.15
N LEU A 36 -5.67 -18.70 -3.85
CA LEU A 36 -5.29 -17.33 -4.19
C LEU A 36 -4.65 -16.65 -2.98
N ASN A 37 -3.68 -15.79 -3.25
CA ASN A 37 -3.24 -14.76 -2.31
C ASN A 37 -3.78 -13.39 -2.78
N TYR A 38 -3.60 -12.36 -1.96
CA TYR A 38 -4.13 -11.03 -2.27
C TYR A 38 -3.57 -10.45 -3.58
N ALA A 39 -2.29 -10.67 -3.88
CA ALA A 39 -1.67 -10.19 -5.12
C ALA A 39 -2.27 -10.82 -6.38
N LYS A 40 -2.42 -12.16 -6.38
CA LYS A 40 -3.09 -12.91 -7.46
C LYS A 40 -4.54 -12.43 -7.64
N TRP A 41 -5.25 -12.17 -6.55
CA TRP A 41 -6.60 -11.63 -6.59
C TRP A 41 -6.68 -10.24 -7.24
N LEU A 42 -5.75 -9.33 -6.89
CA LEU A 42 -5.70 -7.99 -7.51
C LEU A 42 -5.46 -8.07 -9.02
N LEU A 43 -4.59 -8.98 -9.48
CA LEU A 43 -4.36 -9.20 -10.90
C LEU A 43 -5.61 -9.74 -11.61
N LEU A 44 -6.26 -10.77 -11.06
CA LEU A 44 -7.50 -11.32 -11.65
C LEU A 44 -8.60 -10.26 -11.74
N ARG A 45 -8.70 -9.39 -10.72
CA ARG A 45 -9.62 -8.26 -10.74
C ARG A 45 -9.29 -7.27 -11.86
N ALA A 46 -8.02 -6.89 -12.00
CA ALA A 46 -7.58 -5.95 -13.04
C ALA A 46 -7.79 -6.53 -14.45
N ILE A 47 -7.52 -7.82 -14.65
CA ILE A 47 -7.77 -8.54 -15.90
C ILE A 47 -9.26 -8.55 -16.23
N ARG A 48 -10.11 -8.96 -15.29
CA ARG A 48 -11.58 -8.97 -15.48
C ARG A 48 -12.15 -7.57 -15.78
N GLN A 49 -11.52 -6.51 -15.26
CA GLN A 49 -11.92 -5.12 -15.46
C GLN A 49 -11.30 -4.49 -16.72
N ASN A 50 -10.48 -5.24 -17.48
CA ASN A 50 -9.70 -4.73 -18.61
C ASN A 50 -8.81 -3.53 -18.25
N THR A 51 -8.32 -3.46 -17.00
CA THR A 51 -7.42 -2.41 -16.52
C THR A 51 -5.98 -2.89 -16.35
N PHE A 52 -5.72 -4.18 -16.59
CA PHE A 52 -4.37 -4.73 -16.51
C PHE A 52 -3.60 -4.43 -17.79
N VAL A 53 -2.45 -3.78 -17.66
CA VAL A 53 -1.48 -3.57 -18.75
C VAL A 53 -0.23 -4.36 -18.41
N ARG A 54 0.20 -5.18 -19.36
CA ARG A 54 1.36 -6.04 -19.16
C ARG A 54 2.66 -5.23 -19.16
N HIS A 55 3.65 -5.68 -18.40
CA HIS A 55 4.94 -4.99 -18.20
C HIS A 55 4.84 -3.60 -17.52
N GLU A 56 3.64 -3.17 -17.13
CA GLU A 56 3.45 -1.97 -16.32
C GLU A 56 3.19 -2.36 -14.87
N PRO A 57 3.59 -1.50 -13.91
CA PRO A 57 3.25 -1.70 -12.51
C PRO A 57 1.75 -1.56 -12.30
N LEU A 58 1.15 -2.52 -11.60
CA LEU A 58 -0.24 -2.40 -11.17
C LEU A 58 -0.29 -1.52 -9.92
N ALA A 59 -0.69 -0.27 -10.11
CA ALA A 59 -0.97 0.66 -9.02
C ALA A 59 -2.35 0.37 -8.40
N GLY A 60 -2.46 0.49 -7.08
CA GLY A 60 -3.72 0.24 -6.38
C GLY A 60 -3.54 0.19 -4.87
N ALA A 61 -4.30 -0.68 -4.21
CA ALA A 61 -4.18 -0.91 -2.76
C ALA A 61 -2.81 -1.46 -2.35
N MET A 62 -2.14 -2.15 -3.28
CA MET A 62 -0.77 -2.65 -3.14
C MET A 62 -0.07 -2.45 -4.48
N LEU A 63 1.14 -1.88 -4.45
CA LEU A 63 1.97 -1.77 -5.64
C LEU A 63 2.48 -3.16 -6.02
N ILE A 64 2.18 -3.60 -7.24
CA ILE A 64 2.78 -4.81 -7.82
C ILE A 64 3.65 -4.35 -8.98
N ASP A 65 4.97 -4.46 -8.82
CA ASP A 65 5.91 -4.14 -9.90
C ASP A 65 5.78 -5.10 -11.08
N ALA A 66 6.31 -4.71 -12.24
CA ALA A 66 6.20 -5.47 -13.48
C ALA A 66 6.84 -6.88 -13.40
N ALA A 67 7.95 -7.05 -12.67
CA ALA A 67 8.60 -8.35 -12.56
C ALA A 67 7.81 -9.29 -11.64
N CYS A 68 7.19 -8.75 -10.59
CA CYS A 68 6.28 -9.45 -9.71
C CYS A 68 4.99 -9.84 -10.44
N SER A 69 4.41 -8.94 -11.23
CA SER A 69 3.19 -9.24 -11.99
C SER A 69 3.42 -10.37 -12.99
N GLU A 70 4.54 -10.41 -13.73
CA GLU A 70 4.86 -11.50 -14.66
C GLU A 70 5.02 -12.87 -13.96
N ARG A 71 5.65 -12.89 -12.78
CA ARG A 71 5.75 -14.12 -11.96
C ARG A 71 4.37 -14.60 -11.53
N LEU A 72 3.52 -13.69 -11.06
CA LEU A 72 2.16 -14.01 -10.64
C LEU A 72 1.27 -14.44 -11.82
N LEU A 73 1.44 -13.86 -13.01
CA LEU A 73 0.78 -14.31 -14.23
C LEU A 73 1.19 -15.74 -14.58
N SER A 74 2.47 -16.07 -14.47
CA SER A 74 2.97 -17.43 -14.72
C SER A 74 2.35 -18.44 -13.76
N ASP A 75 2.22 -18.08 -12.48
CA ASP A 75 1.50 -18.89 -11.51
C ASP A 75 0.01 -19.05 -11.85
N LEU A 76 -0.67 -17.95 -12.20
CA LEU A 76 -2.10 -17.96 -12.54
C LEU A 76 -2.39 -18.78 -13.81
N LEU A 77 -1.48 -18.74 -14.79
CA LEU A 77 -1.53 -19.56 -16.00
C LEU A 77 -1.41 -21.05 -15.65
N ARG A 78 -0.39 -21.41 -14.84
CA ARG A 78 -0.18 -22.79 -14.37
C ARG A 78 -1.38 -23.31 -13.57
N ASP A 79 -1.96 -22.46 -12.74
CA ASP A 79 -3.10 -22.77 -11.87
C ASP A 79 -4.46 -22.75 -12.64
N GLY A 80 -4.43 -22.50 -13.95
CA GLY A 80 -5.57 -22.52 -14.85
C GLY A 80 -6.59 -21.41 -14.61
N TRP A 81 -6.18 -20.27 -14.07
CA TRP A 81 -7.06 -19.11 -13.85
C TRP A 81 -7.18 -18.21 -15.08
N ILE A 82 -6.09 -18.10 -15.82
CA ILE A 82 -5.98 -17.24 -17.00
C ILE A 82 -5.43 -18.03 -18.16
N GLU A 83 -5.64 -17.52 -19.36
CA GLU A 83 -5.01 -17.99 -20.57
C GLU A 83 -4.51 -16.79 -21.40
N CYS A 84 -3.46 -17.04 -22.18
CA CYS A 84 -2.84 -16.04 -23.06
C CYS A 84 -2.77 -16.66 -24.45
N ALA A 85 -3.27 -15.94 -25.47
CA ALA A 85 -3.21 -16.41 -26.85
C ALA A 85 -1.75 -16.57 -27.32
N ASP A 86 -0.88 -15.64 -26.92
CA ASP A 86 0.55 -15.60 -27.25
C ASP A 86 1.37 -15.04 -26.08
N SER A 87 2.70 -15.19 -26.16
CA SER A 87 3.63 -14.73 -25.12
C SER A 87 3.64 -13.23 -24.88
N ASN A 88 3.03 -12.41 -25.76
CA ASN A 88 2.87 -10.96 -25.60
C ASN A 88 1.39 -10.52 -25.55
N ALA A 89 0.45 -11.46 -25.66
CA ALA A 89 -0.97 -11.13 -25.63
C ALA A 89 -1.40 -10.69 -24.22
N ALA A 90 -2.48 -9.90 -24.17
CA ALA A 90 -3.14 -9.58 -22.91
C ALA A 90 -3.77 -10.86 -22.32
N PRO A 91 -3.54 -11.16 -21.03
CA PRO A 91 -4.16 -12.31 -20.39
C PRO A 91 -5.67 -12.11 -20.28
N HIS A 92 -6.42 -13.20 -20.41
CA HIS A 92 -7.86 -13.23 -20.14
C HIS A 92 -8.19 -14.34 -19.15
N ILE A 93 -9.34 -14.21 -18.49
CA ILE A 93 -9.83 -15.26 -17.58
C ILE A 93 -10.17 -16.49 -18.42
N CYS A 94 -9.64 -17.64 -18.05
CA CYS A 94 -9.96 -18.88 -18.74
C CYS A 94 -11.45 -19.22 -18.55
N ALA A 95 -12.13 -19.67 -19.61
CA ALA A 95 -13.55 -20.04 -19.56
C ALA A 95 -13.85 -21.06 -18.44
N ALA A 96 -12.97 -22.03 -18.23
CA ALA A 96 -13.11 -23.03 -17.17
C ALA A 96 -12.98 -22.44 -15.74
N ALA A 97 -12.35 -21.27 -15.60
CA ALA A 97 -12.14 -20.60 -14.32
C ALA A 97 -13.26 -19.61 -13.95
N GLU A 98 -14.14 -19.23 -14.89
CA GLU A 98 -15.16 -18.20 -14.66
C GLU A 98 -16.05 -18.50 -13.46
N GLY A 99 -16.60 -19.72 -13.37
CA GLY A 99 -17.45 -20.12 -12.25
C GLY A 99 -16.71 -20.19 -10.91
N ARG A 100 -15.40 -20.46 -10.92
CA ARG A 100 -14.55 -20.40 -9.71
C ARG A 100 -14.27 -18.95 -9.31
N LEU A 101 -13.97 -18.10 -10.28
CA LEU A 101 -13.72 -16.68 -10.07
C LEU A 101 -14.97 -15.96 -9.53
N GLU A 102 -16.16 -16.29 -10.04
CA GLU A 102 -17.40 -15.69 -9.56
C GLU A 102 -17.69 -16.07 -8.10
N ARG A 103 -17.41 -17.32 -7.70
CA ARG A 103 -17.52 -17.72 -6.29
C ARG A 103 -16.58 -16.95 -5.38
N VAL A 104 -15.33 -16.73 -5.80
CA VAL A 104 -14.39 -15.88 -5.06
C VAL A 104 -14.92 -14.45 -4.97
N TRP A 105 -15.47 -13.91 -6.06
CA TRP A 105 -16.06 -12.56 -6.09
C TRP A 105 -17.21 -12.41 -5.10
N GLN A 106 -18.11 -13.38 -5.04
CA GLN A 106 -19.22 -13.36 -4.08
C GLN A 106 -18.72 -13.53 -2.63
N ALA A 107 -17.71 -14.37 -2.39
CA ALA A 107 -17.12 -14.51 -1.06
C ALA A 107 -16.47 -13.20 -0.57
N VAL A 108 -15.72 -12.51 -1.44
CA VAL A 108 -15.13 -11.20 -1.12
C VAL A 108 -16.21 -10.12 -0.92
N LYS A 109 -17.27 -10.12 -1.73
CA LYS A 109 -18.43 -9.23 -1.51
C LYS A 109 -19.13 -9.49 -0.18
N ALA A 110 -19.32 -10.75 0.19
CA ALA A 110 -19.90 -11.13 1.47
C ALA A 110 -19.01 -10.66 2.63
N LEU A 111 -17.69 -10.84 2.51
CA LEU A 111 -16.73 -10.32 3.48
C LEU A 111 -16.85 -8.79 3.64
N HIS A 112 -16.92 -8.03 2.54
CA HIS A 112 -17.16 -6.58 2.59
C HIS A 112 -18.47 -6.25 3.33
N SER A 113 -19.55 -6.96 3.01
CA SER A 113 -20.86 -6.75 3.64
C SER A 113 -20.82 -7.00 5.14
N VAL A 114 -20.21 -8.12 5.58
CA VAL A 114 -20.10 -8.48 7.00
C VAL A 114 -19.22 -7.46 7.74
N SER A 115 -18.13 -7.01 7.13
CA SER A 115 -17.19 -6.06 7.73
C SER A 115 -17.82 -4.71 8.09
N VAL A 116 -18.85 -4.29 7.36
CA VAL A 116 -19.56 -3.02 7.61
C VAL A 116 -20.94 -3.20 8.25
N SER A 117 -21.36 -4.44 8.49
CA SER A 117 -22.67 -4.77 9.07
C SER A 117 -22.91 -4.18 10.47
N PRO A 118 -21.90 -4.00 11.36
CA PRO A 118 -22.12 -3.37 12.66
C PRO A 118 -22.48 -1.88 12.58
N PHE A 119 -22.19 -1.24 11.44
CA PHE A 119 -22.43 0.18 11.23
C PHE A 119 -23.76 0.41 10.50
N ASN A 120 -24.52 1.40 10.94
CA ASN A 120 -25.65 1.93 10.19
C ASN A 120 -25.19 2.76 8.97
N SER A 121 -26.12 3.20 8.12
CA SER A 121 -25.79 3.95 6.89
C SER A 121 -25.05 5.26 7.16
N GLN A 122 -25.44 6.00 8.20
CA GLN A 122 -24.82 7.27 8.56
C GLN A 122 -23.39 7.06 9.10
N GLU A 123 -23.19 6.05 9.93
CA GLU A 123 -21.89 5.66 10.47
C GLU A 123 -20.92 5.25 9.36
N ARG A 124 -21.40 4.49 8.36
CA ARG A 124 -20.57 4.11 7.18
C ARG A 124 -20.11 5.33 6.39
N VAL A 125 -21.00 6.30 6.16
CA VAL A 125 -20.66 7.55 5.47
C VAL A 125 -19.65 8.35 6.29
N ALA A 126 -19.91 8.55 7.58
CA ALA A 126 -19.03 9.30 8.47
C ALA A 126 -17.63 8.68 8.55
N LEU A 127 -17.54 7.36 8.78
CA LEU A 127 -16.28 6.63 8.82
C LEU A 127 -15.53 6.74 7.49
N GLY A 128 -16.23 6.57 6.36
CA GLY A 128 -15.65 6.74 5.03
C GLY A 128 -15.04 8.13 4.82
N THR A 129 -15.75 9.19 5.22
CA THR A 129 -15.24 10.56 5.15
C THR A 129 -14.03 10.79 6.05
N LEU A 130 -14.05 10.27 7.29
CA LEU A 130 -12.93 10.41 8.23
C LEU A 130 -11.67 9.71 7.73
N LEU A 131 -11.79 8.46 7.26
CA LEU A 131 -10.67 7.70 6.70
C LEU A 131 -10.10 8.38 5.45
N GLN A 132 -10.96 8.91 4.57
CA GLN A 132 -10.52 9.63 3.38
C GLN A 132 -9.76 10.92 3.74
N ARG A 133 -10.24 11.68 4.73
CA ARG A 133 -9.53 12.87 5.22
C ARG A 133 -8.18 12.52 5.81
N MET A 134 -8.12 11.47 6.62
CA MET A 134 -6.87 10.98 7.20
C MET A 134 -5.88 10.54 6.12
N LYS A 135 -6.35 9.79 5.10
CA LYS A 135 -5.52 9.41 3.94
C LYS A 135 -4.91 10.63 3.25
N LEU A 136 -5.72 11.64 2.92
CA LEU A 136 -5.24 12.87 2.28
C LEU A 136 -4.20 13.61 3.13
N THR A 137 -4.46 13.75 4.44
CA THR A 137 -3.51 14.41 5.35
C THR A 137 -2.18 13.66 5.45
N LEU A 138 -2.20 12.32 5.46
CA LEU A 138 -1.00 11.50 5.49
C LEU A 138 -0.23 11.56 4.16
N SER A 139 -0.92 11.55 3.03
CA SER A 139 -0.30 11.74 1.70
C SER A 139 0.39 13.10 1.61
N ASP A 140 -0.29 14.19 1.98
CA ASP A 140 0.27 15.54 2.01
C ASP A 140 1.51 15.63 2.92
N HIS A 141 1.45 15.00 4.09
CA HIS A 141 2.56 14.96 5.03
C HIS A 141 3.77 14.22 4.44
N SER A 142 3.54 13.06 3.81
CA SER A 142 4.59 12.29 3.13
C SER A 142 5.24 13.10 2.00
N GLU A 143 4.45 13.75 1.14
CA GLU A 143 4.97 14.56 0.04
C GLU A 143 5.78 15.77 0.50
N ARG A 144 5.36 16.43 1.59
CA ARG A 144 6.13 17.52 2.21
C ARG A 144 7.46 17.00 2.74
N ARG A 145 7.45 15.84 3.41
CA ARG A 145 8.65 15.21 3.95
C ARG A 145 9.65 14.83 2.85
N SER A 146 9.19 14.19 1.78
CA SER A 146 10.02 13.84 0.61
C SER A 146 10.66 15.07 -0.05
N ARG A 147 9.94 16.19 -0.11
CA ARG A 147 10.49 17.48 -0.60
C ARG A 147 11.52 18.06 0.35
N SER A 148 11.30 18.00 1.67
CA SER A 148 12.27 18.50 2.66
C SER A 148 13.58 17.69 2.69
N THR A 149 13.53 16.37 2.47
CA THR A 149 14.72 15.52 2.40
C THR A 149 15.49 15.68 1.08
N THR A 150 14.81 16.10 0.01
CA THR A 150 15.44 16.42 -1.28
C THR A 150 16.05 17.83 -1.28
N ASN A 151 15.54 18.72 -0.41
CA ASN A 151 16.01 20.09 -0.20
C ASN A 151 16.96 20.24 1.00
N GLU A 152 17.72 19.21 1.38
CA GLU A 152 18.98 19.41 2.12
C GLU A 152 20.08 19.68 1.08
N PRO A 153 20.33 20.94 0.66
CA PRO A 153 21.51 21.24 -0.13
C PRO A 153 22.75 20.96 0.71
N ALA A 154 23.80 20.54 0.00
CA ALA A 154 25.20 20.55 0.41
C ALA A 154 25.71 21.97 0.77
N ALA A 155 25.02 22.69 1.63
CA ALA A 155 25.29 24.06 2.08
C ALA A 155 25.76 24.10 3.55
N ALA A 156 26.31 23.00 4.07
CA ALA A 156 26.98 22.96 5.38
C ALA A 156 28.51 22.96 5.29
N LEU A 157 29.12 23.23 4.12
CA LEU A 157 30.60 23.29 4.00
C LEU A 157 31.19 24.59 3.46
N VAL A 158 30.38 25.63 3.21
CA VAL A 158 30.91 26.93 2.72
C VAL A 158 30.31 28.10 3.49
N CYS A 159 30.55 28.14 4.81
CA CYS A 159 30.40 29.37 5.60
C CYS A 159 31.38 29.46 6.78
N ALA A 160 32.53 28.77 6.71
CA ALA A 160 33.69 29.02 7.57
C ALA A 160 34.82 29.62 6.74
N SER A 161 34.53 30.67 5.99
CA SER A 161 35.53 31.43 5.25
C SER A 161 35.05 32.87 5.11
N ARG A 162 35.11 33.62 6.22
CA ARG A 162 35.55 35.01 6.24
C ARG A 162 35.49 35.58 7.66
N SER A 163 36.63 36.14 8.04
CA SER A 163 36.77 37.30 8.91
C SER A 163 36.92 37.07 10.41
N SER A 164 38.17 36.93 10.83
CA SER A 164 38.74 37.91 11.78
C SER A 164 40.26 37.82 11.79
N CYS A 165 40.89 38.71 11.01
CA CYS A 165 42.26 39.15 11.25
C CYS A 165 42.29 40.02 12.52
N THR A 166 43.23 39.76 13.41
CA THR A 166 44.14 40.71 14.11
C THR A 166 44.42 40.25 15.54
N GLY A 167 45.69 40.29 15.94
CA GLY A 167 46.05 40.44 17.36
C GLY A 167 47.02 39.42 17.95
N THR A 168 48.29 39.53 17.57
CA THR A 168 49.42 39.62 18.52
C THR A 168 49.64 38.50 19.55
N SER A 169 50.62 37.62 19.31
CA SER A 169 51.47 37.07 20.40
C SER A 169 52.78 36.43 19.90
N ARG A 170 53.89 37.06 20.34
CA ARG A 170 55.27 36.59 20.61
C ARG A 170 55.65 35.15 20.24
N PRO A 171 56.87 34.92 19.70
CA PRO A 171 57.66 33.76 20.06
C PRO A 171 58.54 34.07 21.27
N ALA A 172 58.52 33.18 22.26
CA ALA A 172 59.62 33.02 23.20
C ALA A 172 60.50 31.89 22.68
N CYS A 173 61.82 32.08 22.67
CA CYS A 173 62.80 31.09 23.12
C CYS A 173 64.24 31.61 22.97
N ALA A 174 65.00 31.36 24.03
CA ALA A 174 66.47 31.30 24.16
C ALA A 174 67.25 32.61 23.97
#